data_AF-A0AAN7H9C8-F1
#
_entry.id   AF-A0AAN7H9C8-F1
#
_cell.length_a   1.000
_cell.length_b   1.000
_cell.length_c   1.000
_cell.angle_alpha   90.00
_cell.angle_beta   90.00
_cell.angle_gamma   90.00
#
_symmetry.space_group_name_H-M   'P 1'
#
loop_
_entity.id
_entity.type
_entity.pdbx_description
1 polymer ?
#
loop_
_entity_poly.entity_id
_entity_poly.type
_entity_poly.pdbx_seq_one_letter_code
_entity_poly.pdbx_strand_id
1 'polypeptide(L)'
;EQMHRQALQLSEKVLGKEHPDTLNSMDNLANVLDRQGKYEEAEQMHRQALQLYEKVLGKEHPDTVSSMDNLANVLDRQGKHEEAEQMHRQALQLSEKVLGKGENILDKEHREAL
;
A
#
# COMPACT_ATOMS: atom_id res chain seq x y z
N GLU A 1 11.69 -3.94 -15.78
CA GLU A 1 10.72 -5.06 -15.58
C GLU A 1 11.41 -6.40 -15.33
N GLN A 2 12.23 -6.94 -16.26
CA GLN A 2 12.86 -8.26 -16.12
C GLN A 2 13.62 -8.48 -14.80
N MET A 3 14.46 -7.51 -14.39
CA MET A 3 15.18 -7.60 -13.11
C MET A 3 14.23 -7.66 -11.91
N HIS A 4 13.13 -6.91 -11.93
CA HIS A 4 12.12 -6.96 -10.85
C HIS A 4 11.36 -8.29 -10.82
N ARG A 5 11.06 -8.88 -11.98
CA ARG A 5 10.47 -10.23 -12.04
C ARG A 5 11.41 -11.29 -11.46
N GLN A 6 12.70 -11.22 -11.80
CA GLN A 6 13.72 -12.13 -11.25
C GLN A 6 13.89 -11.94 -9.74
N ALA A 7 13.90 -10.68 -9.27
CA ALA A 7 13.99 -10.36 -7.85
C ALA A 7 12.78 -10.93 -7.08
N LEU A 8 11.56 -10.74 -7.60
CA LEU A 8 10.33 -11.29 -7.00
C LEU A 8 10.37 -12.83 -6.96
N GLN A 9 10.75 -13.48 -8.05
CA GLN A 9 10.86 -14.95 -8.08
C GLN A 9 11.89 -15.48 -7.07
N LEU A 10 13.01 -14.79 -6.91
CA LEU A 10 14.05 -15.18 -5.96
C LEU A 10 13.59 -14.95 -4.52
N SER A 11 12.96 -13.81 -4.22
CA SER A 11 12.45 -13.52 -2.87
C SER A 11 11.32 -14.46 -2.48
N GLU A 12 10.39 -14.78 -3.38
CA GLU A 12 9.37 -15.82 -3.15
C GLU A 12 9.99 -17.18 -2.83
N LYS A 13 11.07 -17.56 -3.52
CA LYS A 13 11.75 -18.85 -3.31
C LYS A 13 12.52 -18.91 -1.99
N VAL A 14 13.20 -17.82 -1.62
CA VAL A 14 14.13 -17.79 -0.48
C VAL A 14 13.42 -17.40 0.82
N LEU A 15 12.53 -16.42 0.75
CA LEU A 15 11.88 -15.80 1.91
C LEU A 15 10.42 -16.23 2.07
N GLY A 16 9.78 -16.67 0.98
CA GLY A 16 8.37 -17.00 0.93
C GLY A 16 7.49 -15.83 0.48
N LYS A 17 6.24 -16.14 0.12
CA LYS A 17 5.29 -15.18 -0.47
C LYS A 17 4.80 -14.10 0.48
N GLU A 18 4.82 -14.37 1.78
CA GLU A 18 4.31 -13.46 2.82
C GLU A 18 5.43 -12.65 3.49
N HIS A 19 6.68 -12.83 3.07
CA HIS A 19 7.79 -12.06 3.63
C HIS A 19 7.72 -10.59 3.17
N PRO A 20 7.90 -9.60 4.06
CA PRO A 20 7.82 -8.18 3.70
C PRO A 20 8.67 -7.79 2.48
N ASP A 21 9.91 -8.27 2.37
CA ASP A 21 10.76 -8.00 1.19
C ASP A 21 10.22 -8.59 -0.13
N THR A 22 9.50 -9.71 -0.05
CA THR A 22 8.81 -10.28 -1.21
C THR A 22 7.65 -9.40 -1.63
N LEU A 23 6.88 -8.87 -0.67
CA LEU A 23 5.78 -7.94 -0.92
C LEU A 23 6.30 -6.62 -1.50
N ASN A 24 7.42 -6.11 -0.99
CA ASN A 24 8.07 -4.91 -1.52
C ASN A 24 8.55 -5.14 -2.96
N SER A 25 9.11 -6.33 -3.25
CA SER A 25 9.48 -6.71 -4.62
C SER A 25 8.27 -6.73 -5.57
N MET A 26 7.11 -7.17 -5.08
CA MET A 26 5.85 -7.20 -5.83
C MET A 26 5.37 -5.78 -6.15
N ASP A 27 5.31 -4.89 -5.15
CA ASP A 27 4.93 -3.48 -5.35
C ASP A 27 5.88 -2.74 -6.31
N ASN A 28 7.19 -3.01 -6.22
CA ASN A 28 8.17 -2.42 -7.14
C ASN A 28 7.96 -2.87 -8.58
N LEU A 29 7.63 -4.15 -8.80
CA LEU A 29 7.31 -4.63 -10.14
C LEU A 29 6.02 -3.99 -10.66
N ALA A 30 4.99 -3.87 -9.82
CA ALA A 30 3.73 -3.20 -10.16
C ALA A 30 3.94 -1.73 -10.55
N ASN A 31 4.73 -0.98 -9.77
CA ASN A 31 5.13 0.40 -10.09
C ASN A 31 5.87 0.52 -11.43
N VAL A 32 6.69 -0.46 -11.78
CA VAL A 32 7.38 -0.48 -13.08
C VAL A 32 6.42 -0.74 -14.23
N LEU A 33 5.44 -1.64 -14.05
CA LEU A 33 4.40 -1.93 -15.03
C LEU A 33 3.51 -0.70 -15.26
N ASP A 34 3.12 -0.02 -14.17
CA ASP A 34 2.35 1.21 -14.20
C ASP A 34 3.08 2.31 -14.99
N ARG A 35 4.37 2.55 -14.72
CA ARG A 35 5.19 3.50 -15.48
C ARG A 35 5.34 3.16 -16.98
N GLN A 36 5.08 1.91 -17.36
CA GLN A 36 5.09 1.47 -18.75
C GLN A 36 3.70 1.55 -19.42
N GLY A 37 2.67 2.00 -18.70
CA GLY A 37 1.30 2.03 -19.18
C GLY A 37 0.60 0.67 -19.17
N LYS A 38 1.17 -0.34 -18.50
CA LYS A 38 0.56 -1.68 -18.35
C LYS A 38 -0.36 -1.72 -17.13
N TYR A 39 -1.40 -0.88 -17.16
CA TYR A 39 -2.19 -0.58 -15.97
C TYR A 39 -2.95 -1.80 -15.42
N GLU A 40 -3.56 -2.65 -16.25
CA GLU A 40 -4.24 -3.86 -15.79
C GLU A 40 -3.30 -4.82 -15.06
N GLU A 41 -2.07 -5.01 -15.55
CA GLU A 41 -1.09 -5.89 -14.91
C GLU A 41 -0.59 -5.30 -13.59
N ALA A 42 -0.36 -3.98 -13.56
CA ALA A 42 0.00 -3.26 -12.35
C ALA A 42 -1.10 -3.33 -11.28
N GLU A 43 -2.38 -3.17 -11.68
CA GLU A 43 -3.53 -3.27 -10.77
C GLU A 43 -3.63 -4.66 -10.15
N GLN A 44 -3.55 -5.73 -10.95
CA GLN A 44 -3.59 -7.10 -10.45
C GLN A 44 -2.50 -7.35 -9.40
N MET A 45 -1.30 -6.83 -9.65
CA MET A 45 -0.16 -7.01 -8.77
C MET A 45 -0.29 -6.19 -7.49
N HIS A 46 -0.71 -4.92 -7.55
CA HIS A 46 -0.97 -4.12 -6.36
C HIS A 46 -2.12 -4.67 -5.52
N ARG A 47 -3.19 -5.20 -6.13
CA ARG A 47 -4.26 -5.88 -5.38
C ARG A 47 -3.73 -7.10 -4.61
N GLN A 48 -2.90 -7.91 -5.25
CA GLN A 48 -2.26 -9.05 -4.59
C GLN A 48 -1.33 -8.61 -3.45
N ALA A 49 -0.51 -7.58 -3.69
CA ALA A 49 0.40 -7.05 -2.69
C ALA A 49 -0.37 -6.50 -1.47
N LEU A 50 -1.40 -5.67 -1.72
CA LEU A 50 -2.24 -5.09 -0.68
C LEU A 50 -2.90 -6.16 0.19
N GLN A 51 -3.47 -7.21 -0.41
CA GLN A 51 -4.06 -8.33 0.35
C GLN A 51 -3.05 -9.02 1.26
N LEU A 52 -1.82 -9.21 0.79
CA LEU A 52 -0.75 -9.83 1.57
C LEU A 52 -0.23 -8.89 2.66
N TYR A 53 -0.07 -7.59 2.37
CA TYR A 53 0.30 -6.59 3.37
C TYR A 53 -0.75 -6.47 4.49
N GLU A 54 -2.04 -6.44 4.14
CA GLU A 54 -3.11 -6.44 5.13
C GLU A 54 -3.06 -7.68 6.03
N LYS A 55 -2.73 -8.86 5.46
CA LYS A 55 -2.61 -10.11 6.20
C LYS A 55 -1.38 -10.12 7.12
N VAL A 56 -0.23 -9.66 6.64
CA VAL A 56 1.07 -9.82 7.31
C VAL A 56 1.35 -8.70 8.29
N LEU A 57 1.05 -7.45 7.92
CA LEU A 57 1.39 -6.24 8.67
C LEU A 57 0.16 -5.57 9.30
N GLY A 58 -1.03 -5.86 8.79
CA GLY A 58 -2.27 -5.21 9.21
C GLY A 58 -2.57 -3.94 8.43
N LYS A 59 -3.83 -3.48 8.52
CA LYS A 59 -4.37 -2.37 7.72
C LYS A 59 -3.76 -1.01 8.02
N GLU A 60 -3.32 -0.80 9.25
CA GLU A 60 -2.74 0.49 9.69
C GLU A 60 -1.23 0.55 9.46
N HIS A 61 -0.58 -0.50 8.96
CA HIS A 61 0.85 -0.45 8.72
C HIS A 61 1.19 0.52 7.57
N PRO A 62 2.24 1.36 7.69
CA PRO A 62 2.61 2.32 6.65
C PRO A 62 2.77 1.72 5.25
N ASP A 63 3.35 0.52 5.15
CA ASP A 63 3.50 -0.19 3.87
C ASP A 63 2.16 -0.63 3.27
N THR A 64 1.21 -1.07 4.10
CA THR A 64 -0.16 -1.42 3.67
C THR A 64 -0.88 -0.18 3.12
N VAL A 65 -0.75 0.95 3.81
CA VAL A 65 -1.33 2.22 3.40
C VAL A 65 -0.68 2.72 2.10
N SER A 66 0.64 2.61 1.97
CA SER A 66 1.37 2.98 0.76
C SER A 66 0.97 2.11 -0.45
N SER A 67 0.79 0.79 -0.25
CA SER A 67 0.31 -0.12 -1.29
C SER A 67 -1.12 0.22 -1.74
N MET A 68 -1.97 0.65 -0.80
CA MET A 68 -3.33 1.15 -1.08
C MET A 68 -3.30 2.41 -1.95
N ASP A 69 -2.45 3.39 -1.65
CA ASP A 69 -2.30 4.59 -2.48
C ASP A 69 -1.74 4.26 -3.88
N ASN A 70 -0.80 3.32 -4.00
CA ASN A 70 -0.28 2.90 -5.30
C ASN A 70 -1.37 2.26 -6.17
N LEU A 71 -2.21 1.40 -5.59
CA LEU A 71 -3.36 0.83 -6.29
C LEU A 71 -4.34 1.92 -6.74
N ALA A 72 -4.65 2.88 -5.88
CA ALA A 72 -5.53 4.00 -6.20
C ALA A 72 -5.01 4.83 -7.39
N ASN A 73 -3.70 5.11 -7.42
CA ASN A 73 -3.06 5.81 -8.54
C ASN A 73 -3.21 5.05 -9.87
N VAL A 74 -3.06 3.72 -9.86
CA VAL A 74 -3.22 2.89 -11.06
C VAL A 74 -4.68 2.84 -11.52
N LEU A 75 -5.63 2.79 -10.59
CA LEU A 75 -7.06 2.86 -10.89
C LEU A 75 -7.44 4.21 -11.52
N ASP A 76 -6.91 5.31 -11.01
CA ASP A 76 -7.15 6.66 -11.54
C ASP A 76 -6.64 6.78 -12.99
N ARG A 77 -5.45 6.25 -13.29
CA ARG A 77 -4.89 6.22 -14.66
C ARG A 77 -5.70 5.37 -15.64
N GLN A 78 -6.49 4.40 -15.15
CA GLN A 78 -7.45 3.63 -15.94
C GLN A 78 -8.81 4.32 -16.10
N GLY A 79 -9.02 5.48 -15.49
CA GLY A 79 -10.31 6.17 -15.47
C GLY A 79 -11.30 5.62 -14.45
N LYS A 80 -10.87 4.73 -13.54
CA LYS A 80 -11.69 4.16 -12.46
C LYS A 80 -11.73 5.12 -11.25
N HIS A 81 -12.13 6.36 -11.51
CA HIS A 81 -12.00 7.47 -10.55
C HIS A 81 -12.77 7.24 -9.24
N GLU A 82 -13.97 6.65 -9.29
CA GLU A 82 -14.76 6.38 -8.08
C GLU A 82 -14.05 5.39 -7.14
N GLU A 83 -13.45 4.32 -7.69
CA GLU A 83 -12.73 3.33 -6.89
C GLU A 83 -11.42 3.92 -6.34
N ALA A 84 -10.70 4.67 -7.17
CA ALA A 84 -9.48 5.37 -6.76
C ALA A 84 -9.75 6.37 -5.61
N GLU A 85 -10.82 7.16 -5.71
CA GLU A 85 -11.20 8.12 -4.67
C GLU A 85 -11.54 7.43 -3.35
N GLN A 86 -12.32 6.35 -3.39
CA GLN A 86 -12.65 5.58 -2.18
C GLN A 86 -11.38 5.06 -1.50
N MET A 87 -10.44 4.55 -2.30
CA MET A 87 -9.20 4.00 -1.81
C MET A 87 -8.27 5.06 -1.22
N HIS A 88 -8.10 6.22 -1.87
CA HIS A 88 -7.34 7.34 -1.30
C HIS A 88 -7.97 7.87 0.00
N ARG A 89 -9.31 7.98 0.07
CA ARG A 89 -9.99 8.37 1.32
C ARG A 89 -9.70 7.38 2.45
N GLN A 90 -9.70 6.08 2.14
CA GLN A 90 -9.37 5.05 3.13
C GLN A 90 -7.91 5.14 3.58
N ALA A 91 -6.97 5.32 2.64
CA ALA A 91 -5.54 5.48 2.93
C ALA A 91 -5.27 6.73 3.80
N LEU A 92 -5.94 7.84 3.51
CA LEU A 92 -5.86 9.07 4.31
C LEU A 92 -6.36 8.85 5.74
N GLN A 93 -7.55 8.25 5.91
CA GLN A 93 -8.10 7.95 7.23
C GLN A 93 -7.20 7.03 8.06
N LEU A 94 -6.55 6.05 7.42
CA LEU A 94 -5.60 5.17 8.08
C LEU A 94 -4.33 5.92 8.47
N SER A 95 -3.80 6.76 7.57
CA SER A 95 -2.64 7.63 7.85
C SER A 95 -2.89 8.56 9.02
N GLU A 96 -4.05 9.21 9.08
CA GLU A 96 -4.46 10.08 10.19
C GLU A 96 -4.54 9.32 11.52
N LYS A 97 -5.02 8.06 11.51
CA LYS A 97 -5.04 7.23 12.72
C LYS A 97 -3.64 6.85 13.19
N VAL A 98 -2.73 6.53 12.27
CA VAL A 98 -1.34 6.17 12.58
C VAL A 98 -0.60 7.37 13.16
N LEU A 99 -0.74 8.55 12.54
CA LEU A 99 -0.09 9.78 12.98
C LEU A 99 -0.72 10.36 14.25
N GLY A 100 -2.05 10.36 14.35
CA GLY A 100 -2.80 10.89 15.50
C GLY A 100 -2.68 10.05 16.78
N LYS A 101 -2.21 8.80 16.69
CA LYS A 101 -1.76 8.01 17.86
C LYS A 101 -0.46 8.55 18.48
N GLY A 102 0.35 9.30 17.73
CA GLY A 102 1.55 9.99 18.22
C GLY A 102 1.28 11.33 18.92
N GLU A 103 0.16 11.98 18.64
CA GLU A 103 -0.14 13.35 19.13
C GLU A 103 -1.03 13.41 20.39
N ASN A 104 -1.36 12.28 21.02
CA ASN A 104 -2.42 12.23 22.05
C ASN A 104 -1.93 11.93 23.49
N ILE A 105 -0.89 12.63 23.96
CA ILE A 105 -0.54 12.64 25.40
C ILE A 105 -0.63 14.05 26.01
N LEU A 106 -0.54 15.14 25.24
CA LEU A 106 -0.48 16.50 25.82
C LEU A 106 -1.79 17.32 25.70
N ASP A 107 -2.71 16.96 24.80
CA ASP A 107 -3.91 17.78 24.54
C ASP A 107 -5.16 17.38 25.35
N LYS A 108 -5.13 16.22 26.03
CA LYS A 108 -6.29 15.77 26.83
C LYS A 108 -6.35 16.40 28.22
N GLU A 109 -5.22 16.81 28.81
CA GLU A 109 -5.21 17.40 30.15
C GLU A 109 -5.62 18.88 30.20
N HIS A 110 -5.66 19.58 29.07
CA HIS A 110 -6.05 21.01 29.04
C HIS A 110 -7.53 21.27 28.77
N ARG A 111 -8.31 20.24 28.44
CA ARG A 111 -9.74 20.40 28.09
C ARG A 111 -10.71 20.16 29.23
N GLU A 112 -10.23 19.72 30.40
CA GLU A 112 -11.04 19.54 31.61
C GLU A 112 -10.84 20.66 32.67
N ALA A 113 -10.06 21.70 32.37
CA ALA A 113 -9.70 22.76 33.32
C ALA A 113 -10.30 24.16 33.04
N LEU A 114 -11.31 24.29 32.17
CA LEU A 114 -12.07 25.53 31.96
C LEU A 114 -13.58 25.24 31.96
#